data_AF-A0AAV1YDJ7-F1
#
_entry.id   AF-A0AAV1YDJ7-F1
#
_cell.length_a   1.000
_cell.length_b   1.000
_cell.length_c   1.000
_cell.angle_alpha   90.00
_cell.angle_beta   90.00
_cell.angle_gamma   90.00
#
_symmetry.space_group_name_H-M   'P 1'
#
loop_
_entity.id
_entity.type
_entity.pdbx_description
1 polymer ?
#
loop_
_entity_poly.entity_id
_entity_poly.type
_entity_poly.pdbx_seq_one_letter_code
_entity_poly.pdbx_strand_id
1 'polypeptide(L)'
;MNYSLVASGLLLWCAIVGHNGLAMVMDEKVVNASSSYSSYKDALGKAILFFEGQRSGKLPSKQRVHWRGDSALSDGNLQNLFDLADKFRGSYSASCPFYCSFSSYQDELLWAASWLYKASGEMKYLDYALSNQGWSHGVAEFSWDNKFIGAQTLLTKEFYNGKKELSKIKGDAESFICSLMPGSSSLQIKTTPGGLLFTRDNVNLQYVTSSTLVLMVFSNILKKNRIDGVQCGSVHFSRSQIKAFAKSQVDYILGKNPMNMSYMVGFGRKYPQQLHHRGSSIPSIRDHPAKVGCNEGQSNYLNSPNPNPNIHVGAIVGGPDSNDHFNDARSDFSHNEPAIYINAAFVGSVASLLGKNK
;
A
#
# COMPACT_ATOMS: atom_id res chain seq x y z
N MET A 1 25.70 3.26 27.32
CA MET A 1 26.84 3.43 26.39
C MET A 1 26.40 4.41 25.33
N ASN A 2 27.18 5.46 25.08
CA ASN A 2 26.78 6.58 24.23
C ASN A 2 27.43 6.47 22.85
N TYR A 3 26.72 6.85 21.80
CA TYR A 3 27.31 7.17 20.50
C TYR A 3 26.82 8.54 20.03
N SER A 4 27.78 9.41 19.73
CA SER A 4 27.65 10.74 19.13
C SER A 4 29.04 11.17 18.68
N LEU A 5 29.11 12.18 17.79
CA LEU A 5 30.31 12.59 17.04
C LEU A 5 30.69 11.59 15.92
N VAL A 6 31.10 12.00 14.72
CA VAL A 6 31.06 13.35 14.13
C VAL A 6 30.90 13.24 12.60
N ALA A 7 30.43 14.31 11.94
CA ALA A 7 30.36 14.41 10.49
C ALA A 7 31.39 15.42 9.95
N SER A 8 32.11 15.08 8.89
CA SER A 8 32.60 15.99 7.82
C SER A 8 33.46 15.24 6.79
N GLY A 9 33.44 15.69 5.54
CA GLY A 9 34.21 15.12 4.42
C GLY A 9 33.65 15.56 3.07
N LEU A 10 34.10 16.69 2.55
CA LEU A 10 33.60 17.35 1.34
C LEU A 10 34.76 18.11 0.67
N LEU A 11 34.64 18.42 -0.64
CA LEU A 11 35.65 19.01 -1.53
C LEU A 11 36.76 18.02 -1.92
N LEU A 12 37.43 18.10 -3.08
CA LEU A 12 37.44 19.07 -4.20
C LEU A 12 37.58 18.23 -5.51
N TRP A 13 37.17 18.61 -6.73
CA TRP A 13 36.55 19.82 -7.28
C TRP A 13 35.37 19.40 -8.22
N CYS A 14 34.95 19.99 -9.35
CA CYS A 14 35.37 21.15 -10.15
C CYS A 14 34.12 21.87 -10.73
N ALA A 15 34.27 23.06 -11.32
CA ALA A 15 33.17 23.86 -11.86
C ALA A 15 33.50 24.45 -13.24
N ILE A 16 32.49 24.54 -14.11
CA ILE A 16 32.39 25.58 -15.14
C ILE A 16 30.96 26.12 -15.08
N VAL A 17 30.82 27.40 -14.73
CA VAL A 17 29.56 28.13 -14.81
C VAL A 17 29.65 29.09 -16.00
N GLY A 18 29.05 28.70 -17.13
CA GLY A 18 28.86 29.59 -18.27
C GLY A 18 27.76 30.62 -17.96
N HIS A 19 28.05 31.91 -18.14
CA HIS A 19 27.01 32.94 -18.11
C HIS A 19 26.08 32.77 -19.33
N ASN A 20 24.79 32.55 -19.08
CA ASN A 20 23.70 33.32 -19.68
C ASN A 20 22.36 32.92 -19.04
N GLY A 21 21.58 33.91 -18.61
CA GLY A 21 20.26 33.69 -18.02
C GLY A 21 19.20 33.50 -19.08
N LEU A 22 18.76 32.26 -19.30
CA LEU A 22 17.55 31.93 -20.06
C LEU A 22 16.81 30.81 -19.32
N ALA A 23 15.62 31.13 -18.79
CA ALA A 23 14.76 30.12 -18.19
C ALA A 23 14.16 29.25 -19.29
N MET A 24 14.57 27.98 -19.37
CA MET A 24 13.89 27.01 -20.23
C MET A 24 12.48 26.77 -19.72
N VAL A 25 11.51 27.39 -20.40
CA VAL A 25 10.11 26.97 -20.37
C VAL A 25 10.06 25.49 -20.76
N MET A 26 9.42 24.67 -19.94
CA MET A 26 9.11 23.28 -20.32
C MET A 26 7.97 23.31 -21.33
N ASP A 27 8.30 23.23 -22.62
CA ASP A 27 7.32 23.19 -23.71
C ASP A 27 6.52 21.88 -23.70
N GLU A 28 5.20 21.99 -23.81
CA GLU A 28 4.28 20.85 -23.84
C GLU A 28 4.18 20.23 -25.23
N LYS A 29 5.04 19.24 -25.55
CA LYS A 29 4.72 18.26 -26.59
C LYS A 29 5.41 16.90 -26.46
N VAL A 30 4.65 15.88 -26.88
CA VAL A 30 5.05 14.49 -27.18
C VAL A 30 5.83 13.75 -26.08
N VAL A 31 5.09 13.23 -25.08
CA VAL A 31 5.43 11.94 -24.47
C VAL A 31 4.55 10.87 -25.12
N ASN A 32 5.16 10.05 -25.99
CA ASN A 32 4.56 8.85 -26.55
C ASN A 32 5.42 7.65 -26.10
N ALA A 33 4.78 6.57 -25.64
CA ALA A 33 5.45 5.42 -25.02
C ALA A 33 6.48 5.75 -23.91
N SER A 34 6.02 6.23 -22.75
CA SER A 34 6.88 6.24 -21.55
C SER A 34 7.30 4.81 -21.20
N SER A 35 8.58 4.61 -20.87
CA SER A 35 9.03 3.29 -20.41
C SER A 35 8.34 2.93 -19.10
N SER A 36 8.03 1.66 -18.89
CA SER A 36 7.37 1.17 -17.66
C SER A 36 8.11 1.61 -16.39
N TYR A 37 9.44 1.70 -16.45
CA TYR A 37 10.28 2.25 -15.40
C TYR A 37 9.99 3.73 -15.09
N SER A 38 9.85 4.57 -16.12
CA SER A 38 9.48 5.99 -15.96
C SER A 38 8.06 6.15 -15.40
N SER A 39 7.13 5.32 -15.88
CA SER A 39 5.76 5.21 -15.38
C SER A 39 5.72 4.88 -13.88
N TYR A 40 6.42 3.83 -13.45
CA TYR A 40 6.48 3.43 -12.04
C TYR A 40 7.19 4.46 -11.14
N LYS A 41 8.22 5.15 -11.65
CA LYS A 41 8.93 6.19 -10.90
C LYS A 41 8.00 7.36 -10.57
N ASP A 42 7.18 7.78 -11.53
CA ASP A 42 6.18 8.83 -11.33
C ASP A 42 5.04 8.38 -10.40
N ALA A 43 4.50 7.16 -10.61
CA ALA A 43 3.48 6.59 -9.74
C ALA A 43 3.94 6.50 -8.27
N LEU A 44 5.19 6.09 -8.02
CA LEU A 44 5.77 6.10 -6.67
C LEU A 44 5.92 7.53 -6.11
N GLY A 45 6.39 8.48 -6.92
CA GLY A 45 6.52 9.89 -6.52
C GLY A 45 5.19 10.54 -6.13
N LYS A 46 4.11 10.17 -6.84
CA LYS A 46 2.74 10.57 -6.53
C LYS A 46 2.19 9.86 -5.29
N ALA A 47 2.38 8.55 -5.16
CA ALA A 47 1.97 7.81 -3.96
C ALA A 47 2.66 8.32 -2.67
N ILE A 48 3.90 8.82 -2.77
CA ILE A 48 4.60 9.49 -1.66
C ILE A 48 4.00 10.89 -1.36
N LEU A 49 3.57 11.64 -2.38
CA LEU A 49 2.89 12.94 -2.19
C LEU A 49 1.56 12.77 -1.44
N PHE A 50 0.80 11.71 -1.70
CA PHE A 50 -0.38 11.35 -0.90
C PHE A 50 -0.04 11.20 0.60
N PHE A 51 1.08 10.54 0.93
CA PHE A 51 1.57 10.39 2.31
C PHE A 51 2.17 11.67 2.92
N GLU A 52 2.50 12.70 2.14
CA GLU A 52 2.76 14.03 2.70
C GLU A 52 1.48 14.67 3.23
N GLY A 53 0.35 14.49 2.55
CA GLY A 53 -0.96 14.98 3.01
C GLY A 53 -1.48 14.24 4.24
N GLN A 54 -1.36 12.91 4.26
CA GLN A 54 -1.87 12.08 5.37
C GLN A 54 -0.87 11.91 6.53
N ARG A 55 0.15 12.77 6.61
CA ARG A 55 1.19 12.70 7.65
C ARG A 55 0.65 13.04 9.04
N SER A 56 1.09 12.26 10.03
CA SER A 56 1.01 12.53 11.46
C SER A 56 2.39 12.91 12.03
N GLY A 57 2.43 13.43 13.26
CA GLY A 57 3.63 13.99 13.87
C GLY A 57 3.90 15.44 13.45
N LYS A 58 5.13 15.91 13.68
CA LYS A 58 5.58 17.26 13.31
C LYS A 58 5.81 17.37 11.81
N LEU A 59 5.18 18.33 11.15
CA LEU A 59 5.35 18.54 9.71
C LEU A 59 6.64 19.31 9.38
N PRO A 60 7.39 18.92 8.33
CA PRO A 60 8.57 19.67 7.89
C PRO A 60 8.21 21.06 7.34
N SER A 61 9.04 22.06 7.62
CA SER A 61 8.88 23.43 7.09
C SER A 61 8.97 23.55 5.56
N LYS A 62 9.45 22.50 4.87
CA LYS A 62 9.54 22.41 3.40
C LYS A 62 8.53 21.43 2.78
N GLN A 63 7.45 21.08 3.51
CA GLN A 63 6.45 20.12 3.00
C GLN A 63 5.55 20.73 1.92
N ARG A 64 5.14 19.92 0.92
CA ARG A 64 4.47 20.38 -0.30
C ARG A 64 2.95 20.52 -0.16
N VAL A 65 2.37 19.93 0.87
CA VAL A 65 0.91 19.82 1.04
C VAL A 65 0.42 20.92 2.01
N HIS A 66 0.40 22.15 1.50
CA HIS A 66 0.20 23.38 2.28
C HIS A 66 -1.15 23.53 3.01
N TRP A 67 -2.06 22.55 2.90
CA TRP A 67 -3.35 22.51 3.61
C TRP A 67 -3.35 21.61 4.87
N ARG A 68 -2.17 21.29 5.42
CA ARG A 68 -2.00 20.43 6.61
C ARG A 68 -1.15 21.08 7.71
N GLY A 69 -1.44 20.72 8.96
CA GLY A 69 -0.70 21.09 10.17
C GLY A 69 -0.38 19.86 11.03
N ASP A 70 0.40 20.07 12.10
CA ASP A 70 0.87 19.02 13.01
C ASP A 70 -0.28 18.22 13.66
N SER A 71 -0.04 16.93 13.97
CA SER A 71 -0.96 16.10 14.76
C SER A 71 -0.21 15.01 15.53
N ALA A 72 -0.88 14.33 16.47
CA ALA A 72 -0.39 13.09 17.10
C ALA A 72 1.04 13.17 17.71
N LEU A 73 1.42 14.33 18.26
CA LEU A 73 2.80 14.62 18.68
C LEU A 73 3.27 13.81 19.91
N SER A 74 2.36 13.16 20.62
CA SER A 74 2.63 12.41 21.86
C SER A 74 2.24 10.93 21.77
N ASP A 75 1.70 10.49 20.64
CA ASP A 75 1.05 9.19 20.48
C ASP A 75 2.08 8.05 20.56
N GLY A 76 1.82 7.04 21.38
CA GLY A 76 2.71 5.88 21.57
C GLY A 76 4.01 6.12 22.36
N ASN A 77 4.28 7.35 22.81
CA ASN A 77 5.58 7.78 23.35
C ASN A 77 6.00 7.16 24.71
N LEU A 78 5.19 6.28 25.34
CA LEU A 78 5.32 5.92 26.76
C LEU A 78 5.11 4.43 27.13
N GLN A 79 5.09 3.49 26.19
CA GLN A 79 4.98 2.05 26.51
C GLN A 79 5.72 1.13 25.53
N ASN A 80 6.18 -0.02 26.03
CA ASN A 80 6.39 -1.19 25.18
C ASN A 80 5.01 -1.75 24.79
N LEU A 81 4.48 -1.28 23.66
CA LEU A 81 3.11 -1.60 23.21
C LEU A 81 2.89 -3.10 22.96
N PHE A 82 3.96 -3.86 22.67
CA PHE A 82 3.87 -5.31 22.50
C PHE A 82 3.54 -6.01 23.82
N ASP A 83 4.30 -5.74 24.88
CA ASP A 83 4.05 -6.32 26.22
C ASP A 83 2.68 -5.90 26.76
N LEU A 84 2.22 -4.68 26.43
CA LEU A 84 0.89 -4.19 26.78
C LEU A 84 -0.22 -5.01 26.10
N ALA A 85 -0.12 -5.19 24.78
CA ALA A 85 -1.10 -5.95 23.99
C ALA A 85 -1.10 -7.46 24.33
N ASP A 86 0.08 -8.04 24.56
CA ASP A 86 0.21 -9.45 24.92
C ASP A 86 -0.30 -9.75 26.34
N LYS A 87 -0.18 -8.79 27.27
CA LYS A 87 -0.70 -8.90 28.63
C LYS A 87 -2.21 -8.68 28.72
N PHE A 88 -2.76 -7.77 27.92
CA PHE A 88 -4.17 -7.37 27.94
C PHE A 88 -4.87 -7.73 26.63
N ARG A 89 -4.86 -9.03 26.30
CA ARG A 89 -5.35 -9.59 25.03
C ARG A 89 -6.86 -9.37 24.84
N GLY A 90 -7.24 -8.72 23.74
CA GLY A 90 -8.62 -8.54 23.32
C GLY A 90 -8.73 -7.64 22.09
N SER A 91 -9.79 -7.80 21.30
CA SER A 91 -10.07 -6.93 20.15
C SER A 91 -10.63 -5.57 20.56
N TYR A 92 -10.09 -4.50 19.97
CA TYR A 92 -10.64 -3.16 20.16
C TYR A 92 -11.91 -2.97 19.31
N SER A 93 -13.05 -2.76 19.96
CA SER A 93 -14.36 -2.68 19.32
C SER A 93 -14.91 -1.26 19.13
N ALA A 94 -14.37 -0.25 19.81
CA ALA A 94 -14.93 1.11 19.80
C ALA A 94 -14.79 1.86 18.47
N SER A 95 -14.03 1.32 17.50
CA SER A 95 -14.00 1.81 16.11
C SER A 95 -15.11 1.22 15.21
N CYS A 96 -15.92 0.27 15.70
CA CYS A 96 -17.12 -0.18 15.00
C CYS A 96 -18.15 0.97 14.86
N PRO A 97 -18.94 1.02 13.78
CA PRO A 97 -18.99 0.07 12.66
C PRO A 97 -17.94 0.31 11.56
N PHE A 98 -17.04 1.29 11.72
CA PHE A 98 -16.12 1.73 10.65
C PHE A 98 -14.90 0.81 10.50
N TYR A 99 -14.25 0.47 11.62
CA TYR A 99 -13.07 -0.41 11.68
C TYR A 99 -13.28 -1.46 12.78
N CYS A 100 -14.17 -2.42 12.54
CA CYS A 100 -14.34 -3.59 13.40
C CYS A 100 -13.20 -4.59 13.21
N SER A 101 -12.67 -5.12 14.31
CA SER A 101 -11.75 -6.27 14.30
C SER A 101 -12.52 -7.54 13.94
N PHE A 102 -12.23 -8.17 12.80
CA PHE A 102 -12.86 -9.43 12.36
C PHE A 102 -11.88 -10.61 12.40
N SER A 103 -10.58 -10.39 12.20
CA SER A 103 -9.53 -11.41 12.37
C SER A 103 -9.17 -11.70 13.84
N SER A 104 -9.72 -10.91 14.78
CA SER A 104 -9.37 -10.86 16.21
C SER A 104 -8.08 -10.04 16.45
N TYR A 105 -7.21 -10.45 17.38
CA TYR A 105 -5.98 -9.73 17.78
C TYR A 105 -4.71 -10.59 17.62
N GLN A 106 -4.88 -11.88 17.31
CA GLN A 106 -3.82 -12.88 17.30
C GLN A 106 -2.83 -12.64 16.17
N ASP A 107 -3.30 -12.14 15.02
CA ASP A 107 -2.46 -11.82 13.89
C ASP A 107 -1.66 -10.53 14.07
N GLU A 108 -2.17 -9.51 14.78
CA GLU A 108 -1.34 -8.38 15.22
C GLU A 108 -0.21 -8.81 16.13
N LEU A 109 -0.47 -9.72 17.09
CA LEU A 109 0.58 -10.21 17.98
C LEU A 109 1.66 -11.00 17.21
N LEU A 110 1.28 -11.87 16.28
CA LEU A 110 2.24 -12.56 15.39
C LEU A 110 2.97 -11.59 14.45
N TRP A 111 2.30 -10.57 13.92
CA TRP A 111 2.86 -9.55 13.03
C TRP A 111 3.84 -8.64 13.77
N ALA A 112 3.47 -8.15 14.95
CA ALA A 112 4.33 -7.33 15.80
C ALA A 112 5.56 -8.12 16.26
N ALA A 113 5.39 -9.37 16.73
CA ALA A 113 6.51 -10.25 17.06
C ALA A 113 7.44 -10.48 15.84
N SER A 114 6.87 -10.71 14.66
CA SER A 114 7.64 -10.87 13.41
C SER A 114 8.45 -9.62 13.05
N TRP A 115 7.90 -8.41 13.24
CA TRP A 115 8.61 -7.16 13.01
C TRP A 115 9.66 -6.85 14.08
N LEU A 116 9.35 -7.11 15.35
CA LEU A 116 10.29 -6.89 16.45
C LEU A 116 11.50 -7.82 16.33
N TYR A 117 11.29 -9.12 16.04
CA TYR A 117 12.37 -10.04 15.70
C TYR A 117 13.21 -9.53 14.51
N LYS A 118 12.55 -9.07 13.44
CA LYS A 118 13.22 -8.55 12.25
C LYS A 118 14.01 -7.25 12.52
N ALA A 119 13.63 -6.47 13.53
CA ALA A 119 14.21 -5.17 13.85
C ALA A 119 15.34 -5.24 14.89
N SER A 120 15.17 -6.01 15.98
CA SER A 120 16.20 -6.14 17.04
C SER A 120 17.06 -7.40 16.93
N GLY A 121 16.59 -8.43 16.20
CA GLY A 121 17.24 -9.74 16.14
C GLY A 121 17.06 -10.60 17.40
N GLU A 122 16.33 -10.13 18.41
CA GLU A 122 16.15 -10.84 19.67
C GLU A 122 15.26 -12.08 19.48
N MET A 123 15.85 -13.25 19.71
CA MET A 123 15.18 -14.56 19.58
C MET A 123 13.82 -14.63 20.30
N LYS A 124 13.67 -13.99 21.47
CA LYS A 124 12.43 -13.96 22.27
C LYS A 124 11.16 -13.65 21.45
N TYR A 125 11.25 -12.79 20.43
CA TYR A 125 10.11 -12.43 19.58
C TYR A 125 9.80 -13.50 18.53
N LEU A 126 10.82 -14.20 18.03
CA LEU A 126 10.62 -15.38 17.20
C LEU A 126 10.10 -16.57 18.03
N ASP A 127 10.64 -16.78 19.23
CA ASP A 127 10.24 -17.84 20.15
C ASP A 127 8.76 -17.65 20.57
N TYR A 128 8.34 -16.40 20.75
CA TYR A 128 6.93 -16.03 20.90
C TYR A 128 6.09 -16.41 19.68
N ALA A 129 6.53 -16.07 18.46
CA ALA A 129 5.81 -16.43 17.23
C ALA A 129 5.74 -17.95 17.00
N LEU A 130 6.76 -18.70 17.44
CA LEU A 130 6.80 -20.16 17.40
C LEU A 130 5.88 -20.81 18.44
N SER A 131 5.85 -20.26 19.67
CA SER A 131 4.96 -20.73 20.75
C SER A 131 3.49 -20.50 20.41
N ASN A 132 3.17 -19.39 19.73
CA ASN A 132 1.81 -19.03 19.33
C ASN A 132 1.48 -19.42 17.87
N GLN A 133 2.30 -20.25 17.21
CA GLN A 133 2.10 -20.63 15.79
C GLN A 133 0.77 -21.36 15.51
N GLY A 134 0.11 -21.87 16.55
CA GLY A 134 -1.22 -22.48 16.47
C GLY A 134 -2.33 -21.49 16.11
N TRP A 135 -2.11 -20.17 16.24
CA TRP A 135 -3.06 -19.16 15.74
C TRP A 135 -2.96 -18.98 14.21
N SER A 136 -1.77 -19.22 13.64
CA SER A 136 -1.54 -19.11 12.20
C SER A 136 -2.38 -20.13 11.44
N HIS A 137 -2.96 -19.73 10.32
CA HIS A 137 -3.72 -20.59 9.41
C HIS A 137 -3.67 -20.01 7.99
N GLY A 138 -4.02 -20.82 7.00
CA GLY A 138 -4.13 -20.36 5.61
C GLY A 138 -5.24 -19.30 5.47
N VAL A 139 -4.90 -18.16 4.89
CA VAL A 139 -5.83 -17.05 4.60
C VAL A 139 -5.74 -16.67 3.12
N ALA A 140 -6.77 -16.03 2.59
CA ALA A 140 -6.81 -15.51 1.22
C ALA A 140 -6.78 -13.96 1.15
N GLU A 141 -6.58 -13.28 2.29
CA GLU A 141 -6.63 -11.83 2.41
C GLU A 141 -5.43 -11.29 3.21
N PHE A 142 -4.95 -10.11 2.82
CA PHE A 142 -4.15 -9.20 3.64
C PHE A 142 -4.90 -7.87 3.72
N SER A 143 -5.06 -7.27 4.90
CA SER A 143 -5.82 -6.02 5.05
C SER A 143 -5.35 -5.20 6.26
N TRP A 144 -6.00 -4.07 6.55
CA TRP A 144 -5.80 -3.36 7.82
C TRP A 144 -6.36 -4.16 9.00
N ASP A 145 -7.23 -5.14 8.75
CA ASP A 145 -7.80 -6.07 9.73
C ASP A 145 -6.97 -7.35 9.82
N ASN A 146 -6.77 -8.11 8.73
CA ASN A 146 -6.05 -9.38 8.77
C ASN A 146 -4.57 -9.25 8.35
N LYS A 147 -3.65 -9.58 9.27
CA LYS A 147 -2.19 -9.53 9.13
C LYS A 147 -1.53 -10.92 9.10
N PHE A 148 -2.28 -12.02 9.15
CA PHE A 148 -1.73 -13.38 9.24
C PHE A 148 -0.70 -13.65 8.13
N ILE A 149 -1.08 -13.42 6.87
CA ILE A 149 -0.18 -13.57 5.72
C ILE A 149 1.02 -12.61 5.75
N GLY A 150 0.89 -11.43 6.37
CA GLY A 150 2.01 -10.52 6.61
C GLY A 150 3.08 -11.19 7.49
N ALA A 151 2.66 -11.70 8.66
CA ALA A 151 3.54 -12.41 9.59
C ALA A 151 4.13 -13.68 8.94
N GLN A 152 3.29 -14.47 8.28
CA GLN A 152 3.68 -15.69 7.59
C GLN A 152 4.71 -15.44 6.49
N THR A 153 4.53 -14.38 5.68
CA THR A 153 5.48 -13.98 4.62
C THR A 153 6.82 -13.55 5.21
N LEU A 154 6.81 -12.80 6.33
CA LEU A 154 8.05 -12.42 7.02
C LEU A 154 8.81 -13.63 7.54
N LEU A 155 8.13 -14.54 8.25
CA LEU A 155 8.74 -15.72 8.86
C LEU A 155 9.15 -16.78 7.83
N THR A 156 8.46 -16.86 6.69
CA THR A 156 8.85 -17.74 5.56
C THR A 156 10.26 -17.44 5.04
N LYS A 157 10.72 -16.18 5.08
CA LYS A 157 12.13 -15.84 4.79
C LYS A 157 13.07 -16.61 5.71
N GLU A 158 12.73 -16.76 6.98
CA GLU A 158 13.60 -17.35 8.00
C GLU A 158 13.56 -18.89 7.98
N PHE A 159 12.42 -19.48 7.60
CA PHE A 159 12.34 -20.90 7.23
C PHE A 159 13.37 -21.27 6.17
N TYR A 160 13.49 -20.45 5.11
CA TYR A 160 14.49 -20.65 4.07
C TYR A 160 15.93 -20.41 4.58
N ASN A 161 16.15 -19.49 5.52
CA ASN A 161 17.45 -19.28 6.16
C ASN A 161 17.85 -20.41 7.16
N GLY A 162 17.01 -21.43 7.34
CA GLY A 162 17.35 -22.65 8.10
C GLY A 162 16.37 -23.03 9.19
N LYS A 163 15.44 -22.15 9.56
CA LYS A 163 14.51 -22.34 10.68
C LYS A 163 13.33 -23.26 10.33
N LYS A 164 13.58 -24.57 10.27
CA LYS A 164 12.62 -25.58 9.80
C LYS A 164 11.43 -25.78 10.74
N GLU A 165 11.53 -25.31 11.98
CA GLU A 165 10.42 -25.14 12.92
C GLU A 165 9.29 -24.25 12.37
N LEU A 166 9.58 -23.34 11.43
CA LEU A 166 8.58 -22.48 10.74
C LEU A 166 7.88 -23.16 9.54
N SER A 167 7.99 -24.49 9.40
CA SER A 167 7.44 -25.26 8.26
C SER A 167 5.93 -25.04 8.06
N LYS A 168 5.14 -25.08 9.13
CA LYS A 168 3.69 -24.79 9.09
C LYS A 168 3.42 -23.39 8.56
N ILE A 169 4.10 -22.39 9.11
CA ILE A 169 3.95 -20.97 8.75
C ILE A 169 4.33 -20.71 7.28
N LYS A 170 5.33 -21.42 6.76
CA LYS A 170 5.68 -21.44 5.33
C LYS A 170 4.57 -22.06 4.47
N GLY A 171 3.92 -23.13 4.93
CA GLY A 171 2.77 -23.73 4.27
C GLY A 171 1.53 -22.82 4.25
N ASP A 172 1.23 -22.17 5.39
CA ASP A 172 0.17 -21.16 5.47
C ASP A 172 0.43 -20.02 4.45
N ALA A 173 1.67 -19.52 4.37
CA ALA A 173 2.06 -18.46 3.41
C ALA A 173 1.91 -18.88 1.93
N GLU A 174 2.26 -20.12 1.59
CA GLU A 174 2.09 -20.65 0.23
C GLU A 174 0.62 -20.87 -0.12
N SER A 175 -0.23 -21.23 0.85
CA SER A 175 -1.66 -21.38 0.64
C SER A 175 -2.33 -20.07 0.19
N PHE A 176 -1.84 -18.91 0.64
CA PHE A 176 -2.29 -17.61 0.15
C PHE A 176 -1.94 -17.40 -1.32
N ILE A 177 -0.72 -17.75 -1.75
CA ILE A 177 -0.32 -17.69 -3.18
C ILE A 177 -1.26 -18.57 -4.01
N CYS A 178 -1.53 -19.80 -3.55
CA CYS A 178 -2.46 -20.72 -4.20
C CYS A 178 -3.93 -20.25 -4.15
N SER A 179 -4.30 -19.37 -3.22
CA SER A 179 -5.65 -18.80 -3.11
C SER A 179 -5.90 -17.64 -4.09
N LEU A 180 -4.85 -17.08 -4.71
CA LEU A 180 -4.92 -15.94 -5.62
C LEU A 180 -4.49 -16.23 -7.07
N MET A 181 -3.57 -17.18 -7.30
CA MET A 181 -2.99 -17.40 -8.63
C MET A 181 -4.01 -18.04 -9.61
N PRO A 182 -4.38 -17.39 -10.72
CA PRO A 182 -5.36 -17.92 -11.66
C PRO A 182 -4.95 -19.29 -12.23
N GLY A 183 -5.91 -20.22 -12.26
CA GLY A 183 -5.68 -21.62 -12.64
C GLY A 183 -5.24 -22.54 -11.48
N SER A 184 -5.10 -22.01 -10.26
CA SER A 184 -4.87 -22.84 -9.06
C SER A 184 -6.08 -23.71 -8.73
N SER A 185 -5.84 -24.95 -8.30
CA SER A 185 -6.89 -25.84 -7.76
C SER A 185 -7.47 -25.38 -6.42
N SER A 186 -6.85 -24.38 -5.78
CA SER A 186 -7.23 -23.85 -4.47
C SER A 186 -7.61 -22.36 -4.53
N LEU A 187 -7.94 -21.86 -5.72
CA LEU A 187 -8.30 -20.46 -5.97
C LEU A 187 -9.53 -20.04 -5.14
N GLN A 188 -9.39 -19.01 -4.31
CA GLN A 188 -10.46 -18.44 -3.50
C GLN A 188 -10.90 -17.07 -4.04
N ILE A 189 -9.94 -16.18 -4.32
CA ILE A 189 -10.19 -14.86 -4.90
C ILE A 189 -10.05 -14.97 -6.42
N LYS A 190 -11.09 -14.57 -7.16
CA LYS A 190 -11.11 -14.57 -8.62
C LYS A 190 -10.65 -13.21 -9.16
N THR A 191 -10.50 -13.12 -10.49
CA THR A 191 -10.34 -11.84 -11.18
C THR A 191 -11.62 -11.41 -11.88
N THR A 192 -11.78 -10.10 -12.06
CA THR A 192 -12.73 -9.49 -13.01
C THR A 192 -12.43 -9.95 -14.45
N PRO A 193 -13.35 -9.75 -15.42
CA PRO A 193 -13.08 -9.96 -16.85
C PRO A 193 -11.80 -9.27 -17.36
N GLY A 194 -11.47 -8.09 -16.84
CA GLY A 194 -10.26 -7.32 -17.14
C GLY A 194 -9.00 -7.76 -16.38
N GLY A 195 -9.08 -8.75 -15.49
CA GLY A 195 -7.93 -9.37 -14.82
C GLY A 195 -7.52 -8.75 -13.47
N LEU A 196 -8.37 -7.89 -12.88
CA LEU A 196 -8.16 -7.34 -11.53
C LEU A 196 -8.60 -8.37 -10.48
N LEU A 197 -7.81 -8.61 -9.43
CA LEU A 197 -8.26 -9.38 -8.26
C LEU A 197 -9.51 -8.75 -7.64
N PHE A 198 -10.56 -9.54 -7.38
CA PHE A 198 -11.81 -9.05 -6.82
C PHE A 198 -12.19 -9.81 -5.55
N THR A 199 -11.95 -9.18 -4.40
CA THR A 199 -12.24 -9.74 -3.07
C THR A 199 -13.64 -9.37 -2.60
N ARG A 200 -14.02 -8.10 -2.76
CA ARG A 200 -15.34 -7.55 -2.42
C ARG A 200 -15.49 -6.16 -3.04
N ASP A 201 -16.73 -5.77 -3.31
CA ASP A 201 -17.11 -4.52 -4.00
C ASP A 201 -16.58 -3.26 -3.29
N ASN A 202 -16.92 -3.11 -2.00
CA ASN A 202 -16.54 -1.96 -1.19
C ASN A 202 -15.01 -1.86 -1.00
N VAL A 203 -14.40 -0.85 -1.61
CA VAL A 203 -12.96 -0.51 -1.53
C VAL A 203 -12.03 -1.66 -1.99
N ASN A 204 -12.41 -2.36 -3.08
CA ASN A 204 -11.69 -3.54 -3.57
C ASN A 204 -10.16 -3.37 -3.71
N LEU A 205 -9.68 -2.21 -4.16
CA LEU A 205 -8.24 -1.95 -4.36
C LEU A 205 -7.39 -1.99 -3.09
N GLN A 206 -7.99 -1.92 -1.88
CA GLN A 206 -7.31 -2.31 -0.65
C GLN A 206 -6.72 -3.72 -0.78
N TYR A 207 -7.56 -4.68 -1.15
CA TYR A 207 -7.23 -6.10 -1.20
C TYR A 207 -6.33 -6.44 -2.38
N VAL A 208 -6.49 -5.71 -3.50
CA VAL A 208 -5.60 -5.83 -4.66
C VAL A 208 -4.19 -5.36 -4.32
N THR A 209 -4.04 -4.18 -3.72
CA THR A 209 -2.72 -3.60 -3.42
C THR A 209 -1.99 -4.38 -2.33
N SER A 210 -2.70 -4.83 -1.29
CA SER A 210 -2.15 -5.68 -0.21
C SER A 210 -1.70 -7.04 -0.73
N SER A 211 -2.52 -7.71 -1.54
CA SER A 211 -2.20 -8.99 -2.19
C SER A 211 -1.03 -8.85 -3.15
N THR A 212 -0.99 -7.77 -3.92
CA THR A 212 0.13 -7.43 -4.82
C THR A 212 1.43 -7.27 -4.04
N LEU A 213 1.40 -6.60 -2.89
CA LEU A 213 2.58 -6.45 -2.03
C LEU A 213 3.07 -7.82 -1.56
N VAL A 214 2.19 -8.70 -1.07
CA VAL A 214 2.54 -10.05 -0.63
C VAL A 214 3.16 -10.85 -1.78
N LEU A 215 2.50 -10.94 -2.94
CA LEU A 215 3.00 -11.67 -4.12
C LEU A 215 4.39 -11.17 -4.57
N MET A 216 4.61 -9.84 -4.56
CA MET A 216 5.90 -9.22 -4.91
C MET A 216 7.00 -9.49 -3.87
N VAL A 217 6.68 -9.47 -2.57
CA VAL A 217 7.62 -9.78 -1.49
C VAL A 217 7.95 -11.28 -1.50
N PHE A 218 6.94 -12.15 -1.63
CA PHE A 218 7.10 -13.60 -1.66
C PHE A 218 7.95 -14.03 -2.88
N SER A 219 7.68 -13.50 -4.08
CA SER A 219 8.52 -13.75 -5.26
C SER A 219 10.00 -13.33 -5.04
N ASN A 220 10.25 -12.22 -4.33
CA ASN A 220 11.61 -11.81 -3.97
C ASN A 220 12.26 -12.73 -2.91
N ILE A 221 11.49 -13.28 -1.95
CA ILE A 221 11.95 -14.29 -0.99
C ILE A 221 12.34 -15.58 -1.73
N LEU A 222 11.50 -16.06 -2.65
CA LEU A 222 11.82 -17.19 -3.52
C LEU A 222 13.08 -16.90 -4.36
N LYS A 223 13.22 -15.68 -4.92
CA LYS A 223 14.42 -15.29 -5.71
C LYS A 223 15.69 -15.39 -4.88
N LYS A 224 15.68 -14.82 -3.67
CA LYS A 224 16.86 -14.78 -2.80
C LYS A 224 17.30 -16.18 -2.37
N ASN A 225 16.35 -17.08 -2.14
CA ASN A 225 16.60 -18.43 -1.64
C ASN A 225 16.70 -19.51 -2.73
N ARG A 226 16.74 -19.11 -4.02
CA ARG A 226 16.82 -20.02 -5.19
C ARG A 226 15.70 -21.06 -5.22
N ILE A 227 14.48 -20.64 -4.89
CA ILE A 227 13.27 -21.46 -5.02
C ILE A 227 12.55 -21.06 -6.31
N ASP A 228 12.16 -22.05 -7.11
CA ASP A 228 11.65 -21.83 -8.47
C ASP A 228 10.19 -21.38 -8.53
N GLY A 229 9.38 -21.70 -7.53
CA GLY A 229 7.95 -21.39 -7.50
C GLY A 229 7.22 -21.89 -6.26
N VAL A 230 5.91 -22.07 -6.39
CA VAL A 230 5.00 -22.63 -5.38
C VAL A 230 4.15 -23.72 -6.04
N GLN A 231 3.96 -24.85 -5.36
CA GLN A 231 3.10 -25.94 -5.82
C GLN A 231 1.68 -25.75 -5.26
N CYS A 232 0.69 -25.68 -6.15
CA CYS A 232 -0.71 -25.48 -5.83
C CYS A 232 -1.54 -26.64 -6.40
N GLY A 233 -1.70 -27.70 -5.58
CA GLY A 233 -2.27 -28.97 -6.03
C GLY A 233 -1.45 -29.58 -7.16
N SER A 234 -2.05 -29.75 -8.33
CA SER A 234 -1.38 -30.26 -9.54
C SER A 234 -0.59 -29.18 -10.31
N VAL A 235 -0.77 -27.89 -10.02
CA VAL A 235 -0.20 -26.78 -10.80
C VAL A 235 1.00 -26.15 -10.10
N HIS A 236 2.14 -26.06 -10.79
CA HIS A 236 3.31 -25.32 -10.32
C HIS A 236 3.31 -23.88 -10.84
N PHE A 237 3.26 -22.89 -9.94
CA PHE A 237 3.42 -21.48 -10.30
C PHE A 237 4.86 -21.04 -10.10
N SER A 238 5.58 -20.82 -11.20
CA SER A 238 6.93 -20.26 -11.12
C SER A 238 6.93 -18.87 -10.46
N ARG A 239 8.02 -18.58 -9.78
CA ARG A 239 8.37 -17.26 -9.22
C ARG A 239 8.22 -16.12 -10.24
N SER A 240 8.44 -16.40 -11.52
CA SER A 240 8.20 -15.48 -12.65
C SER A 240 6.72 -15.23 -12.92
N GLN A 241 5.87 -16.27 -12.94
CA GLN A 241 4.42 -16.12 -13.08
C GLN A 241 3.82 -15.34 -11.90
N ILE A 242 4.25 -15.64 -10.67
CA ILE A 242 3.82 -14.91 -9.45
C ILE A 242 4.16 -13.42 -9.56
N LYS A 243 5.39 -13.07 -9.98
CA LYS A 243 5.78 -11.66 -10.19
C LYS A 243 5.03 -11.01 -11.37
N ALA A 244 4.78 -11.74 -12.45
CA ALA A 244 4.07 -11.22 -13.61
C ALA A 244 2.60 -10.91 -13.31
N PHE A 245 1.92 -11.77 -12.55
CA PHE A 245 0.55 -11.54 -12.09
C PHE A 245 0.46 -10.36 -11.12
N ALA A 246 1.37 -10.28 -10.14
CA ALA A 246 1.42 -9.12 -9.24
C ALA A 246 1.71 -7.80 -10.01
N LYS A 247 2.60 -7.84 -11.02
CA LYS A 247 2.81 -6.70 -11.92
C LYS A 247 1.53 -6.33 -12.69
N SER A 248 0.73 -7.28 -13.16
CA SER A 248 -0.50 -6.95 -13.91
C SER A 248 -1.52 -6.22 -13.06
N GLN A 249 -1.58 -6.47 -11.75
CA GLN A 249 -2.41 -5.71 -10.82
C GLN A 249 -1.95 -4.24 -10.71
N VAL A 250 -0.64 -3.98 -10.64
CA VAL A 250 -0.08 -2.62 -10.69
C VAL A 250 -0.37 -1.95 -12.04
N ASP A 251 -0.18 -2.67 -13.16
CA ASP A 251 -0.47 -2.16 -14.50
C ASP A 251 -1.95 -1.78 -14.64
N TYR A 252 -2.86 -2.60 -14.10
CA TYR A 252 -4.30 -2.34 -14.11
C TYR A 252 -4.63 -1.06 -13.33
N ILE A 253 -4.12 -0.89 -12.10
CA ILE A 253 -4.33 0.32 -11.28
C ILE A 253 -3.83 1.59 -12.01
N LEU A 254 -2.75 1.47 -12.78
CA LEU A 254 -2.14 2.57 -13.53
C LEU A 254 -2.71 2.79 -14.95
N GLY A 255 -3.74 2.04 -15.36
CA GLY A 255 -4.50 2.31 -16.60
C GLY A 255 -4.61 1.16 -17.59
N LYS A 256 -3.96 0.01 -17.36
CA LYS A 256 -4.07 -1.17 -18.24
C LYS A 256 -5.31 -2.01 -17.88
N ASN A 257 -6.48 -1.40 -18.04
CA ASN A 257 -7.79 -1.95 -17.72
C ASN A 257 -8.80 -1.65 -18.86
N PRO A 258 -9.99 -2.30 -18.89
CA PRO A 258 -10.98 -2.07 -19.95
C PRO A 258 -11.38 -0.60 -20.15
N MET A 259 -11.45 0.17 -19.05
CA MET A 259 -11.80 1.60 -19.07
C MET A 259 -10.67 2.53 -19.53
N ASN A 260 -9.45 2.03 -19.73
CA ASN A 260 -8.25 2.77 -20.10
C ASN A 260 -8.02 4.01 -19.21
N MET A 261 -8.18 3.86 -17.88
CA MET A 261 -8.03 4.96 -16.91
C MET A 261 -7.22 4.55 -15.69
N SER A 262 -6.39 5.44 -15.16
CA SER A 262 -5.72 5.20 -13.90
C SER A 262 -6.71 5.34 -12.74
N TYR A 263 -6.65 4.44 -11.76
CA TYR A 263 -7.31 4.60 -10.47
C TYR A 263 -6.46 5.37 -9.46
N MET A 264 -5.25 5.83 -9.86
CA MET A 264 -4.46 6.82 -9.15
C MET A 264 -4.77 8.23 -9.69
N VAL A 265 -5.18 9.12 -8.80
CA VAL A 265 -5.57 10.50 -9.09
C VAL A 265 -4.36 11.31 -9.55
N GLY A 266 -4.52 12.04 -10.66
CA GLY A 266 -3.45 12.82 -11.28
C GLY A 266 -2.41 11.99 -12.06
N PHE A 267 -2.59 10.67 -12.21
CA PHE A 267 -1.70 9.81 -12.99
C PHE A 267 -2.31 9.47 -14.36
N GLY A 268 -1.51 9.49 -15.43
CA GLY A 268 -1.99 9.26 -16.80
C GLY A 268 -2.85 10.41 -17.34
N ARG A 269 -3.60 10.17 -18.42
CA ARG A 269 -4.47 11.18 -19.08
C ARG A 269 -5.94 11.13 -18.64
N LYS A 270 -6.35 10.08 -17.92
CA LYS A 270 -7.72 9.84 -17.45
C LYS A 270 -7.64 9.17 -16.09
N TYR A 271 -8.24 9.82 -15.08
CA TYR A 271 -8.22 9.41 -13.67
C TYR A 271 -9.46 9.99 -12.95
N PRO A 272 -9.86 9.48 -11.76
CA PRO A 272 -11.01 9.98 -11.00
C PRO A 272 -10.90 11.47 -10.65
N GLN A 273 -11.97 12.22 -10.91
CA GLN A 273 -12.10 13.64 -10.62
C GLN A 273 -13.07 13.92 -9.46
N GLN A 274 -13.91 12.95 -9.07
CA GLN A 274 -14.94 13.09 -8.05
C GLN A 274 -14.72 12.10 -6.88
N LEU A 275 -13.46 11.92 -6.46
CA LEU A 275 -13.11 11.08 -5.32
C LEU A 275 -13.82 11.51 -4.00
N HIS A 276 -14.19 10.55 -3.14
CA HIS A 276 -14.86 10.82 -1.87
C HIS A 276 -13.84 11.27 -0.81
N HIS A 277 -13.56 12.58 -0.74
CA HIS A 277 -12.68 13.14 0.29
C HIS A 277 -13.01 14.62 0.53
N ARG A 278 -13.42 14.95 1.76
CA ARG A 278 -13.91 16.32 2.12
C ARG A 278 -12.90 17.42 1.81
N GLY A 279 -11.61 17.21 2.11
CA GLY A 279 -10.54 18.16 1.79
C GLY A 279 -10.17 18.24 0.30
N SER A 280 -10.74 17.38 -0.55
CA SER A 280 -10.59 17.42 -2.01
C SER A 280 -11.82 18.06 -2.66
N SER A 281 -13.02 17.74 -2.19
CA SER A 281 -14.30 18.20 -2.74
C SER A 281 -14.71 19.61 -2.31
N ILE A 282 -14.28 20.08 -1.13
CA ILE A 282 -14.57 21.42 -0.62
C ILE A 282 -13.40 22.36 -1.00
N PRO A 283 -13.64 23.56 -1.55
CA PRO A 283 -12.60 24.54 -1.90
C PRO A 283 -11.66 24.85 -0.73
N SER A 284 -10.39 25.15 -1.06
CA SER A 284 -9.40 25.54 -0.05
C SER A 284 -9.78 26.85 0.64
N ILE A 285 -9.46 26.98 1.94
CA ILE A 285 -9.66 28.23 2.71
C ILE A 285 -8.84 29.41 2.15
N ARG A 286 -7.91 29.16 1.23
CA ARG A 286 -7.19 30.20 0.47
C ARG A 286 -8.06 30.84 -0.63
N ASP A 287 -8.92 30.05 -1.24
CA ASP A 287 -9.72 30.42 -2.41
C ASP A 287 -11.18 30.72 -2.01
N HIS A 288 -11.63 30.13 -0.90
CA HIS A 288 -12.91 30.39 -0.25
C HIS A 288 -12.70 30.54 1.27
N PRO A 289 -12.39 31.75 1.78
CA PRO A 289 -12.04 31.95 3.21
C PRO A 289 -13.17 31.74 4.22
N ALA A 290 -14.43 31.60 3.78
CA ALA A 290 -15.54 31.30 4.66
C ALA A 290 -15.51 29.84 5.14
N LYS A 291 -15.92 29.61 6.39
CA LYS A 291 -16.00 28.27 6.96
C LYS A 291 -17.22 27.53 6.41
N VAL A 292 -17.00 26.44 5.68
CA VAL A 292 -18.06 25.50 5.27
C VAL A 292 -18.42 24.60 6.46
N GLY A 293 -19.68 24.62 6.87
CA GLY A 293 -20.22 23.76 7.92
C GLY A 293 -20.43 22.32 7.47
N CYS A 294 -20.57 21.37 8.39
CA CYS A 294 -20.73 19.94 8.06
C CYS A 294 -21.93 19.67 7.14
N ASN A 295 -23.07 20.32 7.40
CA ASN A 295 -24.29 20.18 6.60
C ASN A 295 -24.12 20.79 5.20
N GLU A 296 -23.43 21.92 5.08
CA GLU A 296 -23.12 22.56 3.80
C GLU A 296 -22.12 21.73 2.97
N GLY A 297 -21.15 21.11 3.65
CA GLY A 297 -20.25 20.10 3.08
C GLY A 297 -21.01 18.95 2.41
N GLN A 298 -22.06 18.48 3.08
CA GLN A 298 -22.94 17.43 2.56
C GLN A 298 -23.85 17.93 1.44
N SER A 299 -24.56 19.04 1.63
CA SER A 299 -25.59 19.51 0.68
C SER A 299 -25.00 20.10 -0.61
N ASN A 300 -23.89 20.83 -0.50
CA ASN A 300 -23.39 21.66 -1.60
C ASN A 300 -22.27 20.96 -2.39
N TYR A 301 -21.54 20.02 -1.77
CA TYR A 301 -20.33 19.44 -2.36
C TYR A 301 -20.40 17.94 -2.63
N LEU A 302 -21.11 17.12 -1.82
CA LEU A 302 -21.17 15.67 -2.08
C LEU A 302 -21.79 15.35 -3.45
N ASN A 303 -22.99 15.89 -3.70
CA ASN A 303 -23.79 15.59 -4.89
C ASN A 303 -23.60 16.60 -6.03
N SER A 304 -22.55 17.44 -5.97
CA SER A 304 -22.16 18.29 -7.09
C SER A 304 -21.73 17.43 -8.30
N PRO A 305 -21.87 17.88 -9.56
CA PRO A 305 -21.35 17.21 -10.74
C PRO A 305 -19.93 17.67 -11.14
N ASN A 306 -19.37 18.70 -10.47
CA ASN A 306 -18.10 19.31 -10.87
C ASN A 306 -16.89 18.53 -10.33
N PRO A 307 -15.73 18.51 -11.01
CA PRO A 307 -14.48 17.98 -10.45
C PRO A 307 -14.14 18.54 -9.06
N ASN A 308 -13.44 17.74 -8.25
CA ASN A 308 -12.94 18.17 -6.94
C ASN A 308 -11.96 19.37 -7.10
N PRO A 309 -12.20 20.52 -6.42
CA PRO A 309 -11.36 21.71 -6.58
C PRO A 309 -9.90 21.51 -6.13
N ASN A 310 -9.65 20.68 -5.11
CA ASN A 310 -8.28 20.34 -4.71
C ASN A 310 -7.93 18.92 -5.20
N ILE A 311 -7.14 18.82 -6.28
CA ILE A 311 -6.72 17.52 -6.85
C ILE A 311 -5.83 16.77 -5.83
N HIS A 312 -6.32 15.65 -5.29
CA HIS A 312 -5.56 14.82 -4.33
C HIS A 312 -4.57 13.89 -5.05
N VAL A 313 -3.55 14.48 -5.67
CA VAL A 313 -2.57 13.79 -6.51
C VAL A 313 -1.94 12.61 -5.76
N GLY A 314 -1.99 11.43 -6.37
CA GLY A 314 -1.44 10.19 -5.84
C GLY A 314 -2.39 9.37 -4.97
N ALA A 315 -3.57 9.88 -4.61
CA ALA A 315 -4.62 9.09 -3.99
C ALA A 315 -5.05 7.94 -4.92
N ILE A 316 -5.19 6.73 -4.37
CA ILE A 316 -5.78 5.58 -5.07
C ILE A 316 -7.17 5.36 -4.47
N VAL A 317 -8.19 5.31 -5.33
CA VAL A 317 -9.59 5.11 -4.93
C VAL A 317 -9.91 3.64 -4.65
N GLY A 318 -11.14 3.34 -4.21
CA GLY A 318 -11.64 1.97 -3.99
C GLY A 318 -11.61 1.08 -5.24
N GLY A 319 -11.76 1.65 -6.43
CA GLY A 319 -11.61 0.96 -7.72
C GLY A 319 -12.94 0.56 -8.37
N PRO A 320 -12.92 -0.29 -9.41
CA PRO A 320 -14.12 -0.69 -10.16
C PRO A 320 -14.90 -1.85 -9.51
N ASP A 321 -16.11 -2.05 -10.01
CA ASP A 321 -16.99 -3.18 -9.70
C ASP A 321 -16.45 -4.53 -10.22
N SER A 322 -17.19 -5.60 -9.94
CA SER A 322 -16.86 -6.97 -10.39
C SER A 322 -16.79 -7.17 -11.92
N ASN A 323 -17.26 -6.19 -12.71
CA ASN A 323 -17.35 -6.21 -14.17
C ASN A 323 -16.40 -5.17 -14.83
N ASP A 324 -15.44 -4.62 -14.08
CA ASP A 324 -14.51 -3.58 -14.50
C ASP A 324 -15.13 -2.19 -14.78
N HIS A 325 -16.36 -1.93 -14.33
CA HIS A 325 -17.00 -0.62 -14.42
C HIS A 325 -16.61 0.29 -13.24
N PHE A 326 -16.48 1.59 -13.51
CA PHE A 326 -16.19 2.61 -12.50
C PHE A 326 -17.05 3.85 -12.72
N ASN A 327 -17.74 4.26 -11.66
CA ASN A 327 -18.54 5.46 -11.61
C ASN A 327 -17.78 6.56 -10.87
N ASP A 328 -17.24 7.56 -11.57
CA ASP A 328 -16.46 8.67 -11.00
C ASP A 328 -17.41 9.68 -10.32
N ALA A 329 -17.89 9.34 -9.12
CA ALA A 329 -18.92 10.09 -8.40
C ALA A 329 -18.68 10.10 -6.88
N ARG A 330 -18.68 11.30 -6.28
CA ARG A 330 -18.45 11.51 -4.84
C ARG A 330 -19.42 10.78 -3.92
N SER A 331 -20.66 10.55 -4.35
CA SER A 331 -21.68 9.81 -3.59
C SER A 331 -21.40 8.30 -3.53
N ASP A 332 -20.66 7.76 -4.50
CA ASP A 332 -20.28 6.35 -4.61
C ASP A 332 -18.97 6.09 -3.85
N PHE A 333 -19.04 6.16 -2.52
CA PHE A 333 -17.89 5.99 -1.63
C PHE A 333 -17.23 4.61 -1.77
N SER A 334 -18.00 3.55 -2.08
CA SER A 334 -17.47 2.19 -2.25
C SER A 334 -16.39 2.09 -3.32
N HIS A 335 -16.56 2.83 -4.42
CA HIS A 335 -15.59 2.90 -5.51
C HIS A 335 -14.66 4.12 -5.40
N ASN A 336 -15.10 5.23 -4.81
CA ASN A 336 -14.40 6.52 -4.85
C ASN A 336 -13.66 6.94 -3.56
N GLU A 337 -13.79 6.23 -2.45
CA GLU A 337 -13.03 6.50 -1.21
C GLU A 337 -11.53 6.20 -1.38
N PRO A 338 -10.61 7.15 -1.11
CA PRO A 338 -9.19 6.89 -1.10
C PRO A 338 -8.66 6.69 0.33
N ALA A 339 -8.11 5.51 0.62
CA ALA A 339 -7.71 5.14 1.97
C ALA A 339 -6.20 4.83 2.11
N ILE A 340 -5.65 5.17 3.29
CA ILE A 340 -4.19 5.14 3.55
C ILE A 340 -3.55 3.76 3.36
N TYR A 341 -4.28 2.69 3.64
CA TYR A 341 -3.80 1.31 3.49
C TYR A 341 -3.67 0.87 2.03
N ILE A 342 -4.50 1.40 1.12
CA ILE A 342 -4.41 1.15 -0.34
C ILE A 342 -3.06 1.67 -0.85
N ASN A 343 -2.80 2.95 -0.57
CA ASN A 343 -1.55 3.62 -0.91
C ASN A 343 -0.32 2.97 -0.24
N ALA A 344 -0.45 2.48 1.00
CA ALA A 344 0.67 1.88 1.75
C ALA A 344 1.18 0.60 1.07
N ALA A 345 0.27 -0.29 0.70
CA ALA A 345 0.63 -1.53 0.01
C ALA A 345 1.07 -1.29 -1.44
N PHE A 346 0.48 -0.30 -2.11
CA PHE A 346 0.89 0.12 -3.46
C PHE A 346 2.33 0.63 -3.50
N VAL A 347 2.76 1.46 -2.53
CA VAL A 347 4.14 1.99 -2.45
C VAL A 347 5.17 0.84 -2.42
N GLY A 348 4.98 -0.17 -1.58
CA GLY A 348 5.87 -1.33 -1.52
C GLY A 348 5.85 -2.17 -2.81
N SER A 349 4.68 -2.32 -3.43
CA SER A 349 4.50 -3.03 -4.69
C SER A 349 5.29 -2.37 -5.84
N VAL A 350 5.16 -1.05 -6.01
CA VAL A 350 5.86 -0.30 -7.06
C VAL A 350 7.35 -0.17 -6.79
N ALA A 351 7.78 0.01 -5.54
CA ALA A 351 9.20 -0.01 -5.18
C ALA A 351 9.90 -1.33 -5.60
N SER A 352 9.19 -2.47 -5.53
CA SER A 352 9.66 -3.79 -5.96
C SER A 352 9.71 -3.98 -7.50
N LEU A 353 9.05 -3.09 -8.26
CA LEU A 353 9.16 -2.99 -9.72
C LEU A 353 10.28 -2.02 -10.17
N LEU A 354 10.64 -1.05 -9.33
CA LEU A 354 11.76 -0.12 -9.54
C LEU A 354 13.13 -0.68 -9.11
N GLY A 355 13.16 -1.87 -8.51
CA GLY A 355 14.37 -2.59 -8.13
C GLY A 355 15.33 -2.75 -9.31
N LYS A 356 16.56 -2.25 -9.16
CA LYS A 356 17.51 -2.02 -10.26
C LYS A 356 17.76 -3.26 -11.12
N ASN A 357 17.79 -3.06 -12.43
CA ASN A 357 18.67 -3.83 -13.31
C ASN A 357 20.11 -3.59 -12.83
N LYS A 358 20.72 -4.63 -12.27
CA LYS A 358 22.08 -4.67 -11.71
C LYS A 358 22.56 -6.11 -11.71
#